data_AF-A0A517YEC0-F1
#
_entry.id   AF-A0A517YEC0-F1
#
_cell.length_a   1.000
_cell.length_b   1.000
_cell.length_c   1.000
_cell.angle_alpha   90.00
_cell.angle_beta   90.00
_cell.angle_gamma   90.00
#
_symmetry.space_group_name_H-M   'P 1'
#
loop_
_entity.id
_entity.type
_entity.pdbx_description
1 polymer ?
#
loop_
_entity_poly.entity_id
_entity_poly.type
_entity_poly.pdbx_seq_one_letter_code
_entity_poly.pdbx_strand_id
1 'polypeptide(L)'
;MTNRAPLIVAIVLLLLPVLYVGSYLALVVPGGIPRVGVSNVDGRMFRQISREHDYRIDSELASWLFWPLEQIDRKMRPEAWEQSGNLLEEDVRFPPPLVPTSPKPNSE
;
A
#
# COMPACT_ATOMS: atom_id res chain seq x y z
N MET A 1 38.78 12.16 34.31
CA MET A 1 37.65 12.48 33.41
C MET A 1 37.34 11.23 32.60
N THR A 2 36.34 10.45 33.01
CA THR A 2 35.93 9.26 32.24
C THR A 2 35.20 9.72 30.99
N ASN A 3 35.82 9.51 29.83
CA ASN A 3 35.22 9.85 28.55
C ASN A 3 34.03 8.90 28.33
N ARG A 4 32.80 9.43 28.44
CA ARG A 4 31.57 8.66 28.23
C ARG A 4 31.23 8.49 26.74
N ALA A 5 31.94 9.18 25.84
CA ALA A 5 31.75 9.09 24.40
C ALA A 5 31.73 7.66 23.85
N PRO A 6 32.70 6.76 24.15
CA PRO A 6 32.66 5.39 23.65
C PRO A 6 31.43 4.61 24.11
N LEU A 7 30.97 4.83 25.35
CA LEU A 7 29.77 4.17 25.88
C LEU A 7 28.50 4.68 25.18
N ILE A 8 28.40 5.99 24.95
CA ILE A 8 27.26 6.57 24.22
C ILE A 8 27.23 6.05 22.78
N VAL A 9 28.38 6.03 22.09
CA VAL A 9 28.48 5.50 20.73
C VAL A 9 28.07 4.03 20.68
N ALA A 10 28.52 3.22 21.64
CA ALA A 10 28.12 1.80 21.71
C ALA A 10 26.61 1.63 21.87
N ILE A 11 25.96 2.43 22.73
CA ILE A 11 24.50 2.40 22.90
C ILE A 11 23.79 2.80 21.62
N VAL A 12 24.22 3.88 20.95
CA VAL A 12 23.59 4.35 19.71
C VAL A 12 23.70 3.28 18.61
N LEU A 13 24.88 2.69 18.44
CA LEU A 13 25.10 1.62 17.47
C LEU A 13 24.25 0.37 17.77
N LEU A 14 24.01 0.08 19.06
CA LEU A 14 23.13 -1.01 19.47
C LEU A 14 21.64 -0.69 19.22
N LEU A 15 21.22 0.55 19.44
CA LEU A 15 19.83 0.97 19.29
C LEU A 15 19.41 1.20 17.84
N LEU A 16 20.32 1.64 16.97
CA LEU A 16 20.04 1.90 15.54
C LEU A 16 19.36 0.72 14.82
N PRO A 17 19.87 -0.52 14.85
CA PRO A 17 19.22 -1.64 14.17
C PRO A 17 17.85 -1.98 14.76
N VAL A 18 17.71 -1.89 16.09
CA VAL A 18 16.42 -2.13 16.77
C VAL A 18 15.39 -1.09 16.35
N LEU A 19 15.81 0.19 16.32
CA LEU A 19 14.95 1.29 15.90
C LEU A 19 14.59 1.18 14.41
N TYR A 20 15.52 0.76 13.56
CA TYR A 20 15.28 0.58 12.13
C TYR A 20 14.22 -0.50 11.88
N VAL A 21 14.37 -1.68 12.48
CA VAL A 21 13.40 -2.78 12.33
C VAL A 21 12.07 -2.44 13.00
N GLY A 22 12.08 -1.83 14.18
CA GLY A 22 10.86 -1.39 14.87
C GLY A 22 10.07 -0.35 14.08
N SER A 23 10.76 0.61 13.45
CA SER A 23 10.12 1.62 12.59
C SER A 23 9.46 0.99 11.36
N TYR A 24 10.13 0.01 10.74
CA TYR A 24 9.55 -0.77 9.64
C TYR A 24 8.27 -1.48 10.07
N LEU A 25 8.30 -2.24 11.17
CA LEU A 25 7.12 -2.98 11.66
C LEU A 25 5.96 -2.06 12.05
N ALA A 26 6.25 -0.85 12.53
CA ALA A 26 5.21 0.12 12.87
C ALA A 26 4.54 0.74 11.63
N LEU A 27 5.27 0.81 10.51
CA LEU A 27 4.81 1.47 9.28
C LEU A 27 4.25 0.49 8.26
N VAL A 28 4.76 -0.74 8.17
CA VAL A 28 4.35 -1.71 7.15
C VAL A 28 2.90 -2.12 7.36
N VAL A 29 2.12 -2.06 6.28
CA VAL A 29 0.77 -2.61 6.19
C VAL A 29 0.77 -3.59 5.02
N PRO A 30 1.09 -4.86 5.28
CA PRO A 30 1.14 -5.86 4.21
C PRO A 30 -0.25 -5.95 3.57
N GLY A 31 -0.29 -5.72 2.26
CA GLY A 31 -1.51 -5.70 1.48
C GLY A 31 -2.14 -4.32 1.22
N GLY A 32 -1.64 -3.26 1.87
CA GLY A 32 -2.03 -1.87 1.63
C GLY A 32 -3.52 -1.55 1.86
N ILE A 33 -3.88 -0.29 1.65
CA ILE A 33 -5.28 0.14 1.52
C ILE A 33 -5.56 0.19 0.01
N PRO A 34 -6.51 -0.57 -0.53
CA PRO A 34 -6.81 -0.53 -1.96
C PRO A 34 -7.27 0.88 -2.33
N ARG A 35 -6.40 1.63 -3.04
CA ARG A 35 -6.80 2.89 -3.66
C ARG A 35 -7.47 2.57 -4.99
N VAL A 36 -8.77 2.82 -5.03
CA VAL A 36 -9.56 2.71 -6.26
C VAL A 36 -9.38 4.01 -7.04
N GLY A 37 -8.47 4.00 -8.00
CA GLY A 37 -8.38 5.03 -9.04
C GLY A 37 -9.34 4.71 -10.18
N VAL A 38 -9.88 5.75 -10.80
CA VAL A 38 -10.56 5.64 -12.09
C VAL A 38 -9.66 6.31 -13.13
N SER A 39 -9.04 5.51 -13.97
CA SER A 39 -8.18 5.98 -15.06
C SER A 39 -8.98 5.92 -16.36
N ASN A 40 -9.04 7.04 -17.09
CA ASN A 40 -9.62 7.05 -18.43
C ASN A 40 -8.49 6.83 -19.45
N VAL A 41 -8.52 5.72 -20.17
CA VAL A 41 -7.60 5.46 -21.28
C VAL A 41 -8.46 5.24 -22.52
N ASP A 42 -8.29 6.11 -23.52
CA ASP A 42 -9.02 6.05 -24.80
C ASP A 42 -10.54 6.01 -24.68
N GLY A 43 -11.12 6.80 -23.77
CA GLY A 43 -12.57 6.87 -23.56
C GLY A 43 -13.15 5.67 -22.80
N ARG A 44 -12.32 4.71 -22.39
CA ARG A 44 -12.71 3.58 -21.54
C ARG A 44 -12.30 3.88 -20.10
N MET A 45 -13.26 3.77 -19.19
CA MET A 45 -12.99 3.88 -17.75
C MET A 45 -12.41 2.55 -17.25
N PHE A 46 -11.18 2.60 -16.76
CA PHE A 46 -10.53 1.49 -16.09
C PHE A 46 -10.47 1.77 -14.60
N ARG A 47 -10.95 0.81 -13.80
CA ARG A 47 -10.74 0.82 -12.36
C ARG A 47 -9.31 0.36 -12.11
N GLN A 48 -8.41 1.30 -11.84
CA GLN A 48 -7.04 0.97 -11.50
C GLN A 48 -6.93 0.84 -9.98
N ILE A 49 -6.72 -0.39 -9.52
CA ILE A 49 -6.36 -0.64 -8.13
C ILE A 49 -4.85 -0.45 -8.04
N SER A 50 -4.42 0.79 -7.78
CA SER A 50 -3.01 1.09 -7.59
C SER A 50 -2.62 0.76 -6.15
N ARG A 51 -1.75 -0.24 -5.99
CA ARG A 51 -1.07 -0.54 -4.72
C ARG A 51 0.16 0.34 -4.62
N GLU A 52 -0.08 1.64 -4.48
CA GLU A 52 1.03 2.59 -4.55
C GLU A 52 1.89 2.53 -3.28
N HIS A 53 1.34 2.20 -2.11
CA HIS A 53 2.14 2.20 -0.87
C HIS A 53 1.67 1.15 0.15
N ASP A 54 2.55 0.19 0.48
CA ASP A 54 2.38 -0.82 1.53
C ASP A 54 2.76 -0.28 2.94
N TYR A 55 2.75 1.05 3.11
CA TYR A 55 3.10 1.75 4.34
C TYR A 55 1.92 2.59 4.84
N ARG A 56 1.76 2.67 6.16
CA ARG A 56 0.75 3.52 6.83
C ARG A 56 0.88 4.99 6.44
N ILE A 57 2.12 5.43 6.20
CA ILE A 57 2.43 6.78 5.77
C ILE A 57 2.94 6.66 4.34
N ASP A 58 2.16 7.23 3.43
CA ASP A 58 2.45 7.34 2.01
C ASP A 58 3.71 8.21 1.83
N SER A 59 4.87 7.55 1.74
CA SER A 59 6.18 8.20 1.68
C SER A 59 7.14 7.42 0.78
N GLU A 60 7.58 8.06 -0.28
CA GLU A 60 8.60 7.54 -1.21
C GLU A 60 9.91 7.18 -0.49
N LEU A 61 10.28 8.00 0.51
CA LEU A 61 11.46 7.76 1.34
C LEU A 61 11.34 6.48 2.18
N ALA A 62 10.16 6.20 2.73
CA ALA A 62 9.93 4.98 3.49
C ALA A 62 10.06 3.74 2.59
N SER A 63 9.49 3.81 1.38
CA SER A 63 9.63 2.76 0.37
C SER A 63 11.10 2.49 0.05
N TRP A 64 11.86 3.54 -0.29
CA TRP A 64 13.28 3.39 -0.61
C TRP A 64 14.12 2.87 0.57
N LEU A 65 13.92 3.41 1.78
CA LEU A 65 14.73 3.11 2.96
C LEU A 65 14.47 1.70 3.51
N PHE A 66 13.22 1.24 3.45
CA PHE A 66 12.82 -0.05 4.01
C PHE A 66 12.74 -1.16 2.97
N TRP A 67 12.94 -0.86 1.69
CA TRP A 67 12.91 -1.84 0.60
C TRP A 67 13.71 -3.13 0.88
N PRO A 68 14.97 -3.07 1.36
CA PRO A 68 15.73 -4.30 1.61
C PRO A 68 15.09 -5.19 2.68
N LEU A 69 14.53 -4.57 3.72
CA LEU A 69 13.85 -5.28 4.80
C LEU A 69 12.50 -5.82 4.34
N GLU A 70 11.81 -5.07 3.49
CA GLU A 70 10.57 -5.49 2.83
C GLU A 70 10.76 -6.71 1.93
N GLN A 71 11.86 -6.78 1.19
CA GLN A 71 12.20 -7.97 0.40
C GLN A 71 12.36 -9.22 1.26
N ILE A 72 12.92 -9.07 2.47
CA ILE A 72 13.03 -10.18 3.42
C ILE A 72 11.63 -10.54 3.94
N ASP A 73 10.83 -9.55 4.33
CA ASP A 73 9.49 -9.79 4.86
C ASP A 73 8.55 -10.45 3.85
N ARG A 74 8.57 -10.01 2.58
CA ARG A 74 7.82 -10.63 1.47
C ARG A 74 8.18 -12.10 1.26
N LYS A 75 9.45 -12.46 1.48
CA LYS A 75 9.90 -13.87 1.41
C LYS A 75 9.49 -14.68 2.62
N MET A 76 9.42 -14.05 3.79
CA MET A 76 9.12 -14.72 5.06
C MET A 76 7.61 -14.90 5.28
N ARG A 77 6.77 -14.01 4.73
CA ARG A 77 5.31 -14.01 4.92
C ARG A 77 4.55 -13.78 3.60
N PRO A 78 4.79 -14.57 2.54
CA PRO A 78 4.18 -14.34 1.22
C PRO A 78 2.65 -14.18 1.29
N GLU A 79 1.99 -14.97 2.12
CA GLU A 79 0.53 -14.94 2.32
C GLU A 79 0.00 -13.59 2.81
N ALA A 80 0.76 -12.85 3.62
CA ALA A 80 0.38 -11.53 4.10
C ALA A 80 0.43 -10.48 2.99
N TRP A 81 1.28 -10.69 1.98
CA TRP A 81 1.48 -9.76 0.85
C TRP A 81 0.58 -10.10 -0.36
N GLU A 82 0.08 -11.34 -0.47
CA GLU A 82 -0.76 -11.82 -1.57
C GLU A 82 -2.28 -11.60 -1.36
N GLN A 83 -2.77 -11.58 -0.11
CA GLN A 83 -4.21 -11.54 0.22
C GLN A 83 -4.99 -10.36 -0.38
N SER A 84 -4.33 -9.25 -0.70
CA SER A 84 -4.97 -8.08 -1.32
C SER A 84 -5.29 -8.24 -2.81
N GLY A 85 -4.87 -9.34 -3.44
CA GLY A 85 -5.23 -9.67 -4.83
C GLY A 85 -6.59 -10.35 -4.93
N ASN A 86 -6.83 -11.30 -4.04
CA ASN A 86 -7.93 -12.26 -4.19
C ASN A 86 -9.26 -11.74 -3.63
N LEU A 87 -9.25 -10.78 -2.69
CA LEU A 87 -10.48 -10.18 -2.15
C LEU A 87 -11.19 -9.21 -3.11
N LEU A 88 -10.59 -8.88 -4.26
CA LEU A 88 -11.16 -7.95 -5.24
C LEU A 88 -11.73 -8.65 -6.49
N GLU A 89 -11.53 -9.96 -6.62
CA GLU A 89 -12.07 -10.72 -7.75
C GLU A 89 -13.49 -11.26 -7.50
N GLU A 90 -13.90 -11.43 -6.23
CA GLU A 90 -15.14 -12.16 -5.93
C GLU A 90 -16.42 -11.31 -5.89
N ASP A 91 -16.37 -9.98 -5.71
CA ASP A 91 -17.60 -9.24 -5.36
C ASP A 91 -17.75 -7.81 -5.91
N VAL A 92 -17.47 -7.63 -7.21
CA VAL A 92 -17.94 -6.43 -7.92
C VAL A 92 -18.68 -6.79 -9.20
N ARG A 93 -19.74 -7.59 -9.07
CA ARG A 93 -20.84 -7.58 -10.04
C ARG A 93 -21.59 -6.26 -9.89
N PHE A 94 -21.10 -5.21 -10.56
CA PHE A 94 -21.90 -3.99 -10.70
C PHE A 94 -23.23 -4.35 -11.37
N PRO A 95 -24.38 -3.87 -10.87
CA PRO A 95 -25.60 -3.91 -11.66
C PRO A 95 -25.34 -3.17 -12.98
N PRO A 96 -25.90 -3.64 -14.11
CA PRO A 96 -25.72 -2.98 -15.40
C PRO A 96 -26.10 -1.50 -15.27
N PRO A 97 -25.40 -0.60 -15.98
CA PRO A 97 -25.70 0.82 -15.95
C PRO A 97 -27.19 1.02 -16.25
N LEU A 98 -27.85 1.84 -15.44
CA LEU A 98 -29.25 2.23 -15.67
C LEU A 98 -29.30 2.89 -17.06
N VAL A 99 -29.83 2.17 -18.03
CA VAL A 99 -30.08 2.67 -19.38
C VAL A 99 -30.96 3.91 -19.24
N PRO A 100 -30.54 5.09 -19.73
CA PRO A 100 -31.41 6.26 -19.73
C PRO A 100 -32.64 5.91 -20.57
N THR A 101 -33.81 5.81 -19.93
CA THR A 101 -35.06 5.65 -20.65
C THR A 101 -35.27 6.92 -21.47
N SER A 102 -35.08 6.82 -22.78
CA SER A 102 -35.36 7.90 -23.73
C SER A 102 -36.77 8.45 -23.46
N PRO A 103 -36.96 9.78 -23.36
CA PRO A 103 -38.29 10.34 -23.24
C PRO A 103 -39.10 10.00 -24.50
N LYS A 104 -40.28 9.42 -24.32
CA LYS A 104 -41.25 9.23 -25.40
C LYS A 104 -41.53 10.59 -26.05
N PRO A 105 -41.47 10.73 -27.38
CA PRO A 105 -41.95 11.94 -28.03
C PRO A 105 -43.46 12.06 -27.79
N ASN A 106 -43.87 13.19 -27.24
CA ASN A 106 -45.28 13.55 -27.09
C ASN A 106 -45.87 13.70 -28.50
N SER A 107 -46.80 12.82 -28.84
CA SER A 107 -47.65 12.98 -30.00
C SER A 107 -48.85 13.84 -29.61
N GLU A 108 -48.83 15.10 -30.05
CA GLU A 108 -50.01 15.97 -30.23
C GLU A 108 -49.95 16.60 -31.63
#